data_AF-A0A2V9D8N6-F1
#
_entry.id   AF-A0A2V9D8N6-F1
#
_cell.length_a   1.000
_cell.length_b   1.000
_cell.length_c   1.000
_cell.angle_alpha   90.00
_cell.angle_beta   90.00
_cell.angle_gamma   90.00
#
_symmetry.space_group_name_H-M   'P 1'
#
loop_
_entity.id
_entity.type
_entity.pdbx_description
1 polymer ?
#
loop_
_entity_poly.entity_id
_entity_poly.type
_entity_poly.pdbx_seq_one_letter_code
_entity_poly.pdbx_strand_id
1 'polypeptide(L)'
;MSKRAGKYSVLTSFLFLSFVAVSFAQVPQVNHVFIVLEENTNYADAIGNPAMPYLNSLANRYGVATNYFGNTHPSIGNYFMLTAGQIVTNNDSYSNTVNVDNIVRQLLAHGKTWKAYEEDLPSAGYIAPNTAGYARKHCPLSFFSDVVNSPTEIKNLVPFTQFAQDLANNQLPNYSFISPNLCNDAHDCPLSTADTWLRNNIDPLVTSPLFQNDGILVIVFDEAGSDNTNGGGKIAWVVVSPKAKTGFKSTTVYQHQSTLRMMAEALGLTSFPGAAANAPDMAEFFGNQGPAPRPPSAVLTVTPQSGNAPLTVVADSTGSSSPNGSIVSQTIDFGDGTVSTSTNSSHTYTATGTFAVKLTVTDNIGLTASAAPKTVVVNAPPNAPPSCSLSVSPSSGPAPLSVTATATCTAKNTIASTVIDWGDQSSPTNGSSGTHTYANAGSYTARVTATDSSNQTGTATQTVTTTAAGATPVDFSLSATPPNQTGKPGTTVKYMVTVTGAAGYTGTIKLRVHGLPHGAKASFDPTSMQNAGSSTLTVSLGKSIRGGKYGLTISGYSQNLTRRTSIVLTTVGQKPGSQTPDAEVDDD
;
A
#
# COMPACT_ATOMS: atom_id res chain seq x y z
N MET A 1 46.58 -72.61 -35.19
CA MET A 1 46.55 -71.53 -36.20
C MET A 1 45.52 -70.50 -35.77
N SER A 2 45.98 -69.27 -35.55
CA SER A 2 45.19 -68.12 -35.11
C SER A 2 44.27 -67.61 -36.21
N LYS A 3 43.05 -67.17 -35.88
CA LYS A 3 42.41 -66.01 -36.52
C LYS A 3 41.31 -65.40 -35.64
N ARG A 4 41.43 -64.07 -35.49
CA ARG A 4 40.57 -63.14 -34.76
C ARG A 4 39.16 -63.04 -35.35
N ALA A 5 38.17 -62.84 -34.50
CA ALA A 5 36.95 -62.05 -34.73
C ALA A 5 36.55 -61.50 -33.34
N GLY A 6 36.49 -60.20 -33.06
CA GLY A 6 35.67 -59.19 -33.73
C GLY A 6 34.44 -58.93 -32.86
N LYS A 7 34.59 -58.20 -31.73
CA LYS A 7 33.47 -57.80 -30.87
C LYS A 7 32.71 -56.65 -31.53
N TYR A 8 31.45 -56.86 -31.88
CA TYR A 8 30.49 -55.79 -32.13
C TYR A 8 29.49 -55.77 -30.97
N SER A 9 29.47 -54.65 -30.25
CA SER A 9 28.49 -54.35 -29.21
C SER A 9 27.22 -53.87 -29.90
N VAL A 10 26.14 -54.65 -29.84
CA VAL A 10 24.80 -54.20 -30.25
C VAL A 10 24.15 -53.57 -29.03
N LEU A 11 24.08 -52.24 -29.02
CA LEU A 11 23.35 -51.46 -28.03
C LEU A 11 21.85 -51.53 -28.39
N THR A 12 21.10 -52.48 -27.85
CA THR A 12 19.63 -52.48 -27.93
C THR A 12 19.08 -51.40 -27.03
N SER A 13 18.65 -50.30 -27.62
CA SER A 13 17.90 -49.24 -26.94
C SER A 13 16.48 -49.76 -26.65
N PHE A 14 16.17 -50.03 -25.39
CA PHE A 14 14.80 -50.26 -24.94
C PHE A 14 14.13 -48.89 -24.78
N LEU A 15 13.24 -48.57 -25.73
CA LEU A 15 12.32 -47.45 -25.60
C LEU A 15 11.31 -47.78 -24.49
N PHE A 16 11.55 -47.30 -23.27
CA PHE A 16 10.54 -47.30 -22.22
C PHE A 16 9.41 -46.34 -22.63
N LEU A 17 8.35 -46.89 -23.23
CA LEU A 17 7.10 -46.17 -23.38
C LEU A 17 6.51 -46.02 -21.97
N SER A 18 6.71 -44.86 -21.35
CA SER A 18 6.05 -44.50 -20.10
C SER A 18 4.57 -44.33 -20.40
N PHE A 19 3.77 -45.37 -20.14
CA PHE A 19 2.32 -45.23 -20.06
C PHE A 19 2.05 -44.36 -18.82
N VAL A 20 1.76 -43.08 -19.04
CA VAL A 20 1.08 -42.27 -18.05
C VAL A 20 -0.28 -42.94 -17.84
N ALA A 21 -0.45 -43.65 -16.73
CA ALA A 21 -1.74 -44.16 -16.33
C ALA A 21 -2.67 -42.96 -16.17
N VAL A 22 -3.62 -42.81 -17.10
CA VAL A 22 -4.73 -41.89 -16.95
C VAL A 22 -5.58 -42.49 -15.82
N SER A 23 -5.37 -42.03 -14.60
CA SER A 23 -6.24 -42.36 -13.48
C SER A 23 -7.57 -41.65 -13.73
N PHE A 24 -8.60 -42.41 -14.11
CA PHE A 24 -9.96 -41.92 -14.02
C PHE A 24 -10.30 -41.61 -12.55
N ALA A 25 -11.14 -40.62 -12.30
CA ALA A 25 -11.64 -40.38 -10.95
C ALA A 25 -12.40 -41.64 -10.49
N GLN A 26 -12.14 -42.09 -9.26
CA GLN A 26 -12.83 -43.22 -8.65
C GLN A 26 -13.40 -42.78 -7.30
N VAL A 27 -14.58 -43.28 -6.94
CA VAL A 27 -15.12 -43.14 -5.59
C VAL A 27 -14.11 -43.78 -4.61
N PRO A 28 -13.61 -43.05 -3.61
CA PRO A 28 -12.62 -43.57 -2.68
C PRO A 28 -13.25 -44.65 -1.81
N GLN A 29 -12.51 -45.73 -1.59
CA GLN A 29 -12.93 -46.74 -0.63
C GLN A 29 -12.79 -46.19 0.79
N VAL A 30 -13.82 -46.40 1.59
CA VAL A 30 -13.93 -45.96 2.98
C VAL A 30 -14.51 -47.07 3.85
N ASN A 31 -14.23 -47.00 5.15
CA ASN A 31 -14.80 -47.92 6.13
C ASN A 31 -16.23 -47.59 6.51
N HIS A 32 -16.63 -46.31 6.44
CA HIS A 32 -17.96 -45.87 6.89
C HIS A 32 -18.65 -44.94 5.89
N VAL A 33 -19.86 -45.33 5.51
CA VAL A 33 -20.79 -44.53 4.72
C VAL A 33 -22.06 -44.27 5.52
N PHE A 34 -22.50 -43.01 5.54
CA PHE A 34 -23.69 -42.54 6.22
C PHE A 34 -24.61 -41.88 5.20
N ILE A 35 -25.90 -42.15 5.31
CA ILE A 35 -26.93 -41.42 4.57
C ILE A 35 -27.94 -40.87 5.58
N VAL A 36 -28.18 -39.57 5.51
CA VAL A 36 -29.30 -38.90 6.18
C VAL A 36 -30.30 -38.54 5.10
N LEU A 37 -31.53 -39.02 5.26
CA LEU A 37 -32.61 -38.80 4.31
C LEU A 37 -33.64 -37.85 4.92
N GLU A 38 -33.73 -36.66 4.35
CA GLU A 38 -34.72 -35.62 4.64
C GLU A 38 -35.88 -35.70 3.64
N GLU A 39 -36.95 -34.97 3.90
CA GLU A 39 -38.24 -35.05 3.21
C GLU A 39 -38.79 -33.71 2.71
N ASN A 40 -39.83 -33.87 1.89
CA ASN A 40 -40.16 -33.17 0.66
C ASN A 40 -39.82 -31.68 0.57
N THR A 41 -38.67 -31.37 -0.05
CA THR A 41 -38.23 -29.99 -0.23
C THR A 41 -37.64 -29.76 -1.62
N ASN A 42 -38.11 -28.73 -2.34
CA ASN A 42 -37.54 -28.37 -3.63
C ASN A 42 -36.07 -27.93 -3.45
N TYR A 43 -35.20 -28.22 -4.43
CA TYR A 43 -33.77 -27.83 -4.38
C TYR A 43 -33.56 -26.35 -4.03
N ALA A 44 -34.37 -25.45 -4.62
CA ALA A 44 -34.27 -24.00 -4.41
C ALA A 44 -34.71 -23.56 -3.00
N ASP A 45 -35.49 -24.39 -2.32
CA ASP A 45 -35.94 -24.12 -0.95
C ASP A 45 -34.92 -24.64 0.09
N ALA A 46 -34.06 -25.60 -0.25
CA ALA A 46 -33.01 -26.07 0.65
C ALA A 46 -31.65 -25.39 0.40
N ILE A 47 -31.18 -25.36 -0.85
CA ILE A 47 -29.85 -24.83 -1.21
C ILE A 47 -29.93 -23.32 -1.46
N GLY A 48 -29.08 -22.56 -0.75
CA GLY A 48 -29.08 -21.10 -0.72
C GLY A 48 -30.06 -20.49 0.29
N ASN A 49 -30.85 -21.31 0.99
CA ASN A 49 -31.87 -20.81 1.91
C ASN A 49 -31.27 -20.43 3.28
N PRO A 50 -31.49 -19.18 3.77
CA PRO A 50 -31.03 -18.75 5.10
C PRO A 50 -31.66 -19.50 6.28
N ALA A 51 -32.75 -20.25 6.07
CA ALA A 51 -33.34 -21.14 7.08
C ALA A 51 -32.56 -22.45 7.25
N MET A 52 -31.70 -22.83 6.30
CA MET A 52 -30.84 -24.01 6.38
C MET A 52 -29.34 -23.68 6.35
N PRO A 53 -28.84 -22.84 7.27
CA PRO A 53 -27.46 -22.37 7.23
C PRO A 53 -26.42 -23.48 7.44
N TYR A 54 -26.72 -24.52 8.21
CA TYR A 54 -25.78 -25.62 8.44
C TYR A 54 -25.63 -26.50 7.20
N LEU A 55 -26.73 -26.97 6.60
CA LEU A 55 -26.70 -27.72 5.33
C LEU A 55 -25.96 -26.93 4.25
N ASN A 56 -26.24 -25.64 4.12
CA ASN A 56 -25.58 -24.77 3.15
C ASN A 56 -24.09 -24.56 3.43
N SER A 57 -23.69 -24.54 4.71
CA SER A 57 -22.26 -24.51 5.07
C SER A 57 -21.52 -25.77 4.63
N LEU A 58 -22.17 -26.95 4.73
CA LEU A 58 -21.63 -28.22 4.26
C LEU A 58 -21.56 -28.25 2.73
N ALA A 59 -22.62 -27.83 2.04
CA ALA A 59 -22.65 -27.75 0.58
C ALA A 59 -21.56 -26.83 0.01
N ASN A 60 -21.31 -25.68 0.66
CA ASN A 60 -20.25 -24.76 0.27
C ASN A 60 -18.84 -25.27 0.60
N ARG A 61 -18.70 -26.08 1.66
CA ARG A 61 -17.41 -26.65 2.08
C ARG A 61 -17.04 -27.90 1.27
N TYR A 62 -18.00 -28.71 0.87
CA TYR A 62 -17.76 -30.00 0.23
C TYR A 62 -18.41 -30.06 -1.15
N GLY A 63 -19.21 -31.08 -1.44
CA GLY A 63 -19.82 -31.27 -2.75
C GLY A 63 -21.33 -31.11 -2.74
N VAL A 64 -21.89 -30.52 -3.80
CA VAL A 64 -23.34 -30.48 -4.05
C VAL A 64 -23.63 -30.86 -5.51
N ALA A 65 -24.64 -31.71 -5.70
CA ALA A 65 -25.16 -32.03 -7.04
C ALA A 65 -26.22 -30.97 -7.39
N THR A 66 -25.91 -30.12 -8.36
CA THR A 66 -26.84 -29.04 -8.76
C THR A 66 -27.95 -29.53 -9.69
N ASN A 67 -27.89 -30.77 -10.18
CA ASN A 67 -28.91 -31.42 -11.01
C ASN A 67 -29.24 -32.83 -10.49
N TYR A 68 -29.65 -32.91 -9.22
CA TYR A 68 -30.12 -34.15 -8.61
C TYR A 68 -31.65 -34.16 -8.55
N PHE A 69 -32.27 -35.30 -8.87
CA PHE A 69 -33.71 -35.46 -8.94
C PHE A 69 -34.21 -36.66 -8.13
N GLY A 70 -35.38 -36.50 -7.51
CA GLY A 70 -36.16 -37.60 -6.97
C GLY A 70 -36.68 -38.46 -8.12
N ASN A 71 -36.88 -39.75 -7.87
CA ASN A 71 -37.30 -40.70 -8.91
C ASN A 71 -38.81 -40.75 -9.10
N THR A 72 -39.60 -40.47 -8.06
CA THR A 72 -41.05 -40.70 -8.05
C THR A 72 -41.73 -39.89 -6.96
N HIS A 73 -43.06 -39.91 -6.97
CA HIS A 73 -43.95 -39.50 -5.88
C HIS A 73 -45.00 -40.58 -5.60
N PRO A 74 -45.37 -40.89 -4.34
CA PRO A 74 -44.90 -40.32 -3.07
C PRO A 74 -43.58 -40.93 -2.55
N SER A 75 -43.08 -40.40 -1.43
CA SER A 75 -41.80 -40.68 -0.77
C SER A 75 -41.30 -42.13 -0.82
N ILE A 76 -42.12 -43.11 -0.43
CA ILE A 76 -41.70 -44.51 -0.20
C ILE A 76 -40.95 -45.14 -1.39
N GLY A 77 -41.29 -44.76 -2.62
CA GLY A 77 -40.60 -45.23 -3.81
C GLY A 77 -39.15 -44.75 -3.90
N ASN A 78 -38.86 -43.52 -3.47
CA ASN A 78 -37.51 -42.95 -3.43
C ASN A 78 -36.62 -43.66 -2.40
N TYR A 79 -37.17 -44.02 -1.24
CA TYR A 79 -36.46 -44.81 -0.23
C TYR A 79 -36.04 -46.19 -0.76
N PHE A 80 -36.92 -46.85 -1.53
CA PHE A 80 -36.57 -48.09 -2.21
C PHE A 80 -35.56 -47.87 -3.35
N MET A 81 -35.61 -46.75 -4.06
CA MET A 81 -34.57 -46.42 -5.04
C MET A 81 -33.18 -46.21 -4.37
N LEU A 82 -33.13 -45.62 -3.19
CA LEU A 82 -31.90 -45.44 -2.41
C LEU A 82 -31.33 -46.73 -1.80
N THR A 83 -32.11 -47.81 -1.73
CA THR A 83 -31.70 -49.03 -1.00
C THR A 83 -31.82 -50.34 -1.77
N ALA A 84 -32.63 -50.38 -2.84
CA ALA A 84 -32.79 -51.51 -3.74
C ALA A 84 -32.60 -51.13 -5.23
N GLY A 85 -32.42 -49.85 -5.54
CA GLY A 85 -32.25 -49.37 -6.91
C GLY A 85 -33.49 -49.59 -7.79
N GLN A 86 -34.66 -49.80 -7.20
CA GLN A 86 -35.91 -49.98 -7.93
C GLN A 86 -37.09 -49.49 -7.07
N ILE A 87 -38.13 -48.97 -7.73
CA ILE A 87 -39.39 -48.62 -7.07
C ILE A 87 -40.17 -49.91 -6.83
N VAL A 88 -40.20 -50.38 -5.57
CA VAL A 88 -40.98 -51.56 -5.18
C VAL A 88 -42.47 -51.23 -5.10
N THR A 89 -42.79 -50.03 -4.63
CA THR A 89 -44.16 -49.54 -4.44
C THR A 89 -44.15 -48.02 -4.32
N ASN A 90 -45.28 -47.41 -4.68
CA ASN A 90 -45.62 -46.00 -4.44
C ASN A 90 -46.85 -45.88 -3.53
N ASN A 91 -47.16 -46.95 -2.79
CA ASN A 91 -48.28 -47.00 -1.86
C ASN A 91 -47.75 -46.85 -0.43
N ASP A 92 -48.01 -45.71 0.20
CA ASP A 92 -47.62 -45.39 1.58
C ASP A 92 -48.20 -46.35 2.64
N SER A 93 -49.26 -47.09 2.30
CA SER A 93 -49.85 -48.12 3.16
C SER A 93 -49.21 -49.50 2.98
N TYR A 94 -48.16 -49.62 2.17
CA TYR A 94 -47.48 -50.89 1.94
C TYR A 94 -46.81 -51.39 3.22
N SER A 95 -46.99 -52.67 3.54
CA SER A 95 -46.48 -53.29 4.78
C SER A 95 -45.87 -54.67 4.58
N ASN A 96 -45.93 -55.20 3.35
CA ASN A 96 -45.46 -56.55 3.03
C ASN A 96 -43.93 -56.63 3.05
N THR A 97 -43.41 -57.80 3.40
CA THR A 97 -41.98 -58.11 3.26
C THR A 97 -41.59 -58.10 1.79
N VAL A 98 -40.46 -57.46 1.50
CA VAL A 98 -39.89 -57.27 0.16
C VAL A 98 -38.72 -58.22 -0.04
N ASN A 99 -38.82 -59.11 -1.02
CA ASN A 99 -37.75 -60.03 -1.39
C ASN A 99 -37.17 -59.68 -2.77
N VAL A 100 -36.42 -58.58 -2.83
CA VAL A 100 -35.67 -58.14 -4.00
C VAL A 100 -34.20 -57.95 -3.64
N ASP A 101 -33.31 -57.88 -4.63
CA ASP A 101 -31.92 -57.51 -4.36
C ASP A 101 -31.82 -56.10 -3.78
N ASN A 102 -31.00 -55.93 -2.76
CA ASN A 102 -30.97 -54.74 -1.93
C ASN A 102 -29.61 -54.54 -1.25
N ILE A 103 -29.38 -53.35 -0.71
CA ILE A 103 -28.11 -52.96 -0.11
C ILE A 103 -27.72 -53.84 1.08
N VAL A 104 -28.66 -54.26 1.93
CA VAL A 104 -28.35 -55.14 3.08
C VAL A 104 -27.80 -56.47 2.59
N ARG A 105 -28.44 -57.08 1.59
CA ARG A 105 -27.93 -58.32 0.97
C ARG A 105 -26.52 -58.16 0.44
N GLN A 106 -26.24 -57.06 -0.27
CA GLN A 106 -24.92 -56.79 -0.82
C GLN A 106 -23.87 -56.56 0.28
N LEU A 107 -24.21 -55.86 1.35
CA LEU A 107 -23.33 -55.63 2.51
C LEU A 107 -22.99 -56.94 3.21
N LEU A 108 -23.99 -57.78 3.51
CA LEU A 108 -23.78 -59.07 4.15
C LEU A 108 -22.91 -60.01 3.31
N ALA A 109 -23.13 -60.04 1.99
CA ALA A 109 -22.31 -60.83 1.07
C ALA A 109 -20.83 -60.41 1.05
N HIS A 110 -20.52 -59.17 1.44
CA HIS A 110 -19.16 -58.63 1.52
C HIS A 110 -18.66 -58.47 2.97
N GLY A 111 -19.35 -59.07 3.95
CA GLY A 111 -18.95 -59.03 5.36
C GLY A 111 -18.98 -57.62 5.97
N LYS A 112 -19.82 -56.72 5.45
CA LYS A 112 -19.99 -55.35 5.95
C LYS A 112 -21.12 -55.28 6.96
N THR A 113 -20.91 -54.53 8.03
CA THR A 113 -21.94 -54.27 9.05
C THR A 113 -22.82 -53.10 8.63
N TRP A 114 -24.06 -53.09 9.12
CA TRP A 114 -25.01 -52.03 8.81
C TRP A 114 -25.94 -51.77 10.00
N LYS A 115 -26.48 -50.55 10.11
CA LYS A 115 -27.61 -50.21 10.99
C LYS A 115 -28.50 -49.16 10.35
N ALA A 116 -29.77 -49.19 10.73
CA ALA A 116 -30.73 -48.12 10.48
C ALA A 116 -31.00 -47.39 11.81
N TYR A 117 -30.68 -46.10 11.86
CA TYR A 117 -30.88 -45.25 13.02
C TYR A 117 -32.09 -44.35 12.78
N GLU A 118 -33.20 -44.73 13.38
CA GLU A 118 -34.52 -44.18 13.08
C GLU A 118 -35.01 -43.38 14.28
N GLU A 119 -35.25 -42.08 14.11
CA GLU A 119 -35.73 -41.25 15.22
C GLU A 119 -37.17 -41.64 15.58
N ASP A 120 -37.46 -41.64 16.89
CA ASP A 120 -38.72 -42.12 17.48
C ASP A 120 -39.10 -43.58 17.17
N LEU A 121 -38.16 -44.40 16.67
CA LEU A 121 -38.37 -45.84 16.59
C LEU A 121 -38.63 -46.40 18.00
N PRO A 122 -39.76 -47.10 18.24
CA PRO A 122 -40.14 -47.48 19.61
C PRO A 122 -39.15 -48.43 20.31
N SER A 123 -38.52 -49.34 19.57
CA SER A 123 -37.52 -50.28 20.10
C SER A 123 -36.72 -50.93 18.96
N ALA A 124 -35.58 -51.54 19.31
CA ALA A 124 -34.75 -52.22 18.33
C ALA A 124 -35.47 -53.42 17.67
N GLY A 125 -35.53 -53.43 16.33
CA GLY A 125 -36.25 -54.40 15.52
C GLY A 125 -37.75 -54.13 15.36
N TYR A 126 -38.21 -52.91 15.64
CA TYR A 126 -39.60 -52.53 15.42
C TYR A 126 -39.95 -52.47 13.93
N ILE A 127 -40.89 -53.32 13.50
CA ILE A 127 -41.41 -53.40 12.11
C ILE A 127 -42.93 -53.21 12.04
N ALA A 128 -43.55 -52.80 13.14
CA ALA A 128 -44.97 -52.50 13.20
C ALA A 128 -45.28 -51.14 12.52
N PRO A 129 -46.57 -50.79 12.32
CA PRO A 129 -46.96 -49.54 11.66
C PRO A 129 -46.46 -48.27 12.33
N ASN A 130 -46.68 -47.12 11.68
CA ASN A 130 -46.27 -45.79 12.13
C ASN A 130 -46.71 -45.47 13.58
N THR A 131 -45.93 -44.64 14.27
CA THR A 131 -46.27 -44.03 15.55
C THR A 131 -46.37 -42.51 15.39
N ALA A 132 -46.45 -41.74 16.49
CA ALA A 132 -46.64 -40.29 16.43
C ALA A 132 -45.47 -39.53 15.79
N GLY A 133 -44.23 -40.03 15.91
CA GLY A 133 -43.03 -39.41 15.31
C GLY A 133 -42.33 -40.29 14.28
N TYR A 134 -42.51 -41.61 14.34
CA TYR A 134 -41.86 -42.56 13.44
C TYR A 134 -42.80 -43.02 12.31
N ALA A 135 -42.33 -42.93 11.07
CA ALA A 135 -43.00 -43.47 9.90
C ALA A 135 -42.21 -44.64 9.32
N ARG A 136 -42.77 -45.85 9.34
CA ARG A 136 -42.09 -47.06 8.81
C ARG A 136 -41.76 -46.91 7.32
N LYS A 137 -42.58 -46.17 6.56
CA LYS A 137 -42.33 -45.90 5.13
C LYS A 137 -41.01 -45.15 4.88
N HIS A 138 -40.47 -44.44 5.87
CA HIS A 138 -39.16 -43.77 5.78
C HIS A 138 -38.00 -44.72 6.19
N CYS A 139 -38.29 -45.95 6.62
CA CYS A 139 -37.28 -46.96 6.96
C CYS A 139 -37.36 -48.17 6.00
N PRO A 140 -36.82 -48.06 4.77
CA PRO A 140 -36.94 -49.10 3.73
C PRO A 140 -36.29 -50.43 4.15
N LEU A 141 -35.24 -50.38 4.97
CA LEU A 141 -34.54 -51.58 5.44
C LEU A 141 -35.45 -52.48 6.29
N SER A 142 -36.48 -51.91 6.93
CA SER A 142 -37.49 -52.65 7.70
C SER A 142 -38.44 -53.51 6.85
N PHE A 143 -38.36 -53.41 5.52
CA PHE A 143 -39.18 -54.20 4.60
C PHE A 143 -38.44 -55.41 4.02
N PHE A 144 -37.11 -55.38 3.95
CA PHE A 144 -36.37 -56.42 3.25
C PHE A 144 -36.41 -57.76 3.97
N SER A 145 -36.62 -58.84 3.23
CA SER A 145 -36.63 -60.20 3.77
C SER A 145 -35.32 -60.58 4.46
N ASP A 146 -34.18 -60.06 3.99
CA ASP A 146 -32.85 -60.26 4.59
C ASP A 146 -32.78 -59.70 6.03
N VAL A 147 -33.61 -58.69 6.34
CA VAL A 147 -33.73 -58.08 7.65
C VAL A 147 -34.85 -58.74 8.46
N VAL A 148 -36.08 -58.71 7.94
CA VAL A 148 -37.30 -59.13 8.65
C VAL A 148 -37.26 -60.61 9.06
N ASN A 149 -36.69 -61.47 8.21
CA ASN A 149 -36.67 -62.91 8.46
C ASN A 149 -35.42 -63.35 9.24
N SER A 150 -34.53 -62.43 9.60
CA SER A 150 -33.30 -62.74 10.33
C SER A 150 -33.36 -62.19 11.76
N PRO A 151 -33.29 -63.06 12.80
CA PRO A 151 -33.35 -62.63 14.19
C PRO A 151 -32.13 -61.78 14.60
N THR A 152 -31.03 -61.86 13.86
CA THR A 152 -29.83 -61.03 14.07
C THR A 152 -29.98 -59.70 13.35
N GLU A 153 -30.28 -59.73 12.05
CA GLU A 153 -30.28 -58.51 11.23
C GLU A 153 -31.41 -57.55 11.59
N ILE A 154 -32.56 -58.07 12.04
CA ILE A 154 -33.65 -57.21 12.52
C ILE A 154 -33.23 -56.33 13.70
N LYS A 155 -32.22 -56.73 14.49
CA LYS A 155 -31.69 -55.92 15.61
C LYS A 155 -30.82 -54.75 15.18
N ASN A 156 -30.49 -54.64 13.90
CA ASN A 156 -29.79 -53.50 13.33
C ASN A 156 -30.73 -52.32 13.01
N LEU A 157 -32.05 -52.51 13.10
CA LEU A 157 -33.02 -51.42 13.15
C LEU A 157 -33.05 -50.89 14.59
N VAL A 158 -32.54 -49.69 14.84
CA VAL A 158 -32.36 -49.15 16.20
C VAL A 158 -32.92 -47.73 16.33
N PRO A 159 -33.38 -47.34 17.53
CA PRO A 159 -33.72 -45.95 17.80
C PRO A 159 -32.51 -45.04 17.57
N PHE A 160 -32.74 -43.85 17.02
CA PHE A 160 -31.67 -42.88 16.71
C PHE A 160 -30.80 -42.52 17.92
N THR A 161 -31.33 -42.62 19.15
CA THR A 161 -30.55 -42.43 20.40
C THR A 161 -29.35 -43.38 20.54
N GLN A 162 -29.33 -44.50 19.80
CA GLN A 162 -28.18 -45.41 19.73
C GLN A 162 -27.01 -44.81 18.92
N PHE A 163 -27.28 -43.90 17.98
CA PHE A 163 -26.25 -43.32 17.10
C PHE A 163 -25.15 -42.60 17.89
N ALA A 164 -25.53 -41.73 18.83
CA ALA A 164 -24.58 -41.02 19.67
C ALA A 164 -23.74 -41.97 20.55
N GLN A 165 -24.32 -43.07 21.02
CA GLN A 165 -23.61 -44.09 21.80
C GLN A 165 -22.62 -44.85 20.93
N ASP A 166 -23.03 -45.26 19.73
CA ASP A 166 -22.16 -45.96 18.79
C ASP A 166 -21.00 -45.06 18.31
N LEU A 167 -21.28 -43.77 18.07
CA LEU A 167 -20.26 -42.78 17.74
C LEU A 167 -19.25 -42.62 18.89
N ALA A 168 -19.72 -42.43 20.12
CA ALA A 168 -18.86 -42.27 21.29
C ALA A 168 -18.00 -43.51 21.59
N ASN A 169 -18.53 -44.70 21.31
CA ASN A 169 -17.85 -45.96 21.55
C ASN A 169 -17.06 -46.50 20.35
N ASN A 170 -17.00 -45.75 19.23
CA ASN A 170 -16.34 -46.17 18.00
C ASN A 170 -16.90 -47.51 17.43
N GLN A 171 -18.23 -47.66 17.50
CA GLN A 171 -19.01 -48.84 17.10
C GLN A 171 -19.98 -48.57 15.93
N LEU A 172 -19.80 -47.46 15.22
CA LEU A 172 -20.59 -47.18 14.02
C LEU A 172 -20.38 -48.29 12.96
N PRO A 173 -21.44 -48.73 12.26
CA PRO A 173 -21.34 -49.78 11.26
C PRO A 173 -20.67 -49.27 9.97
N ASN A 174 -20.37 -50.17 9.04
CA ASN A 174 -19.89 -49.76 7.72
C ASN A 174 -20.93 -48.93 6.95
N TYR A 175 -22.21 -49.30 7.04
CA TYR A 175 -23.32 -48.56 6.42
C TYR A 175 -24.34 -48.09 7.46
N SER A 176 -24.59 -46.79 7.51
CA SER A 176 -25.58 -46.19 8.41
C SER A 176 -26.68 -45.52 7.60
N PHE A 177 -27.91 -46.02 7.71
CA PHE A 177 -29.10 -45.33 7.21
C PHE A 177 -29.71 -44.53 8.35
N ILE A 178 -29.96 -43.24 8.15
CA ILE A 178 -30.42 -42.34 9.21
C ILE A 178 -31.65 -41.60 8.68
N SER A 179 -32.74 -41.68 9.43
CA SER A 179 -33.97 -40.93 9.14
C SER A 179 -34.42 -40.17 10.39
N PRO A 180 -34.51 -38.83 10.30
CA PRO A 180 -35.15 -38.02 11.34
C PRO A 180 -36.64 -38.37 11.47
N ASN A 181 -37.28 -37.90 12.54
CA ASN A 181 -38.71 -38.07 12.72
C ASN A 181 -39.48 -37.10 11.83
N LEU A 182 -40.81 -37.26 11.77
CA LEU A 182 -41.70 -36.47 10.92
C LEU A 182 -41.61 -34.93 11.07
N CYS A 183 -41.04 -34.42 12.18
CA CYS A 183 -40.80 -32.99 12.36
C CYS A 183 -39.34 -32.59 12.04
N ASN A 184 -38.39 -33.48 12.24
CA ASN A 184 -36.98 -33.16 12.02
C ASN A 184 -36.52 -33.46 10.59
N ASP A 185 -37.37 -34.08 9.76
CA ASP A 185 -37.10 -34.48 8.38
C ASP A 185 -37.42 -33.37 7.34
N ALA A 186 -37.66 -32.12 7.77
CA ALA A 186 -38.04 -31.01 6.90
C ALA A 186 -39.42 -31.11 6.19
N HIS A 187 -40.26 -32.11 6.53
CA HIS A 187 -41.60 -32.25 5.96
C HIS A 187 -42.68 -31.56 6.78
N ASP A 188 -42.94 -31.99 8.03
CA ASP A 188 -44.09 -31.49 8.81
C ASP A 188 -43.77 -30.23 9.62
N CYS A 189 -42.49 -29.89 9.76
CA CYS A 189 -42.01 -28.73 10.50
C CYS A 189 -41.09 -27.86 9.63
N PRO A 190 -40.83 -26.60 10.04
CA PRO A 190 -40.02 -25.69 9.25
C PRO A 190 -38.61 -26.21 8.95
N LEU A 191 -38.06 -25.86 7.78
CA LEU A 191 -36.70 -26.22 7.37
C LEU A 191 -35.61 -25.87 8.41
N SER A 192 -35.82 -24.83 9.21
CA SER A 192 -34.91 -24.46 10.31
C SER A 192 -34.85 -25.50 11.43
N THR A 193 -35.93 -26.25 11.64
CA THR A 193 -35.98 -27.36 12.60
C THR A 193 -35.06 -28.49 12.12
N ALA A 194 -35.20 -28.91 10.86
CA ALA A 194 -34.34 -29.91 10.24
C ALA A 194 -32.86 -29.47 10.22
N ASP A 195 -32.56 -28.23 9.84
CA ASP A 195 -31.18 -27.73 9.84
C ASP A 195 -30.56 -27.69 11.25
N THR A 196 -31.37 -27.37 12.26
CA THR A 196 -30.96 -27.42 13.68
C THR A 196 -30.72 -28.87 14.12
N TRP A 197 -31.57 -29.81 13.68
CA TRP A 197 -31.39 -31.22 13.95
C TRP A 197 -30.11 -31.76 13.32
N LEU A 198 -29.86 -31.46 12.03
CA LEU A 198 -28.63 -31.80 11.33
C LEU A 198 -27.40 -31.26 12.07
N ARG A 199 -27.43 -29.99 12.50
CA ARG A 199 -26.32 -29.40 13.26
C ARG A 199 -26.09 -30.12 14.58
N ASN A 200 -27.15 -30.37 15.35
CA ASN A 200 -26.99 -30.90 16.70
C ASN A 200 -26.63 -32.40 16.71
N ASN A 201 -27.14 -33.15 15.74
CA ASN A 201 -27.06 -34.61 15.75
C ASN A 201 -26.05 -35.18 14.74
N ILE A 202 -25.78 -34.47 13.64
CA ILE A 202 -24.89 -34.94 12.57
C ILE A 202 -23.52 -34.24 12.58
N ASP A 203 -23.42 -32.97 13.00
CA ASP A 203 -22.11 -32.30 13.15
C ASP A 203 -21.13 -33.03 14.08
N PRO A 204 -21.57 -33.67 15.19
CA PRO A 204 -20.68 -34.50 16.01
C PRO A 204 -20.04 -35.65 15.22
N LEU A 205 -20.76 -36.27 14.27
CA LEU A 205 -20.18 -37.24 13.35
C LEU A 205 -19.16 -36.55 12.44
N VAL A 206 -19.58 -35.48 11.75
CA VAL A 206 -18.74 -34.78 10.75
C VAL A 206 -17.42 -34.31 11.35
N THR A 207 -17.41 -33.87 12.60
CA THR A 207 -16.22 -33.38 13.30
C THR A 207 -15.41 -34.50 14.00
N SER A 208 -15.92 -35.72 14.05
CA SER A 208 -15.27 -36.84 14.75
C SER A 208 -13.98 -37.31 14.06
N PRO A 209 -12.97 -37.79 14.81
CA PRO A 209 -11.77 -38.38 14.24
C PRO A 209 -12.03 -39.58 13.32
N LEU A 210 -13.03 -40.42 13.65
CA LEU A 210 -13.43 -41.57 12.82
C LEU A 210 -13.85 -41.09 11.43
N PHE A 211 -14.73 -40.10 11.37
CA PHE A 211 -15.24 -39.57 10.12
C PHE A 211 -14.16 -38.82 9.32
N GLN A 212 -13.34 -38.01 10.01
CA GLN A 212 -12.25 -37.26 9.38
C GLN A 212 -11.14 -38.14 8.82
N ASN A 213 -10.99 -39.38 9.30
CA ASN A 213 -10.06 -40.33 8.73
C ASN A 213 -10.59 -40.98 7.45
N ASP A 214 -11.84 -41.45 7.49
CA ASP A 214 -12.34 -42.36 6.45
C ASP A 214 -13.88 -42.44 6.36
N GLY A 215 -14.58 -41.31 6.47
CA GLY A 215 -16.03 -41.23 6.37
C GLY A 215 -16.54 -40.59 5.07
N ILE A 216 -17.68 -41.06 4.58
CA ILE A 216 -18.52 -40.36 3.60
C ILE A 216 -19.93 -40.22 4.19
N LEU A 217 -20.45 -38.99 4.22
CA LEU A 217 -21.82 -38.69 4.57
C LEU A 217 -22.54 -38.12 3.34
N VAL A 218 -23.73 -38.61 3.07
CA VAL A 218 -24.68 -38.02 2.13
C VAL A 218 -25.86 -37.47 2.91
N ILE A 219 -26.20 -36.21 2.67
CA ILE A 219 -27.48 -35.63 3.08
C ILE A 219 -28.28 -35.40 1.81
N VAL A 220 -29.41 -36.07 1.70
CA VAL A 220 -30.26 -36.06 0.49
C VAL A 220 -31.72 -35.93 0.89
N PHE A 221 -32.50 -35.24 0.07
CA PHE A 221 -33.96 -35.21 0.19
C PHE A 221 -34.57 -36.30 -0.69
N ASP A 222 -35.71 -36.86 -0.34
CA ASP A 222 -36.32 -37.95 -1.08
C ASP A 222 -37.05 -37.47 -2.36
N GLU A 223 -37.80 -36.37 -2.29
CA GLU A 223 -38.49 -35.76 -3.42
C GLU A 223 -38.75 -34.26 -3.20
N ALA A 224 -39.19 -33.58 -4.25
CA ALA A 224 -39.50 -32.16 -4.22
C ALA A 224 -40.97 -31.93 -3.88
N GLY A 225 -41.28 -30.95 -3.03
CA GLY A 225 -42.65 -30.70 -2.59
C GLY A 225 -43.61 -30.19 -3.67
N SER A 226 -43.10 -29.60 -4.76
CA SER A 226 -43.94 -29.02 -5.82
C SER A 226 -43.45 -29.24 -7.25
N ASP A 227 -42.31 -29.93 -7.41
CA ASP A 227 -41.70 -30.24 -8.70
C ASP A 227 -41.79 -31.76 -8.94
N ASN A 228 -42.21 -32.16 -10.14
CA ASN A 228 -42.26 -33.57 -10.56
C ASN A 228 -41.32 -33.85 -11.75
N THR A 229 -40.42 -32.92 -12.07
CA THR A 229 -39.42 -33.09 -13.13
C THR A 229 -38.60 -34.35 -12.87
N ASN A 230 -38.43 -35.19 -13.89
CA ASN A 230 -37.77 -36.51 -13.79
C ASN A 230 -38.41 -37.49 -12.78
N GLY A 231 -39.67 -37.28 -12.39
CA GLY A 231 -40.46 -38.20 -11.58
C GLY A 231 -40.76 -37.67 -10.18
N GLY A 232 -39.72 -37.30 -9.42
CA GLY A 232 -39.85 -36.75 -8.05
C GLY A 232 -39.30 -35.33 -7.88
N GLY A 233 -38.97 -34.64 -8.98
CA GLY A 233 -38.52 -33.25 -8.96
C GLY A 233 -37.08 -33.03 -8.52
N LYS A 234 -36.62 -31.80 -8.66
CA LYS A 234 -35.25 -31.40 -8.34
C LYS A 234 -35.08 -31.16 -6.83
N ILE A 235 -34.12 -31.83 -6.22
CA ILE A 235 -33.94 -31.92 -4.76
C ILE A 235 -32.49 -31.68 -4.33
N ALA A 236 -32.30 -31.35 -3.06
CA ALA A 236 -30.96 -31.16 -2.50
C ALA A 236 -30.24 -32.50 -2.29
N TRP A 237 -28.97 -32.51 -2.66
CA TRP A 237 -28.03 -33.61 -2.42
C TRP A 237 -26.66 -33.03 -2.12
N VAL A 238 -26.12 -33.34 -0.94
CA VAL A 238 -24.84 -32.84 -0.43
C VAL A 238 -23.99 -34.02 0.01
N VAL A 239 -22.74 -34.06 -0.45
CA VAL A 239 -21.75 -35.03 0.03
C VAL A 239 -20.73 -34.34 0.91
N VAL A 240 -20.45 -34.95 2.05
CA VAL A 240 -19.51 -34.50 3.06
C VAL A 240 -18.47 -35.59 3.24
N SER A 241 -17.21 -35.26 3.02
CA SER A 241 -16.10 -36.19 3.28
C SER A 241 -14.77 -35.42 3.28
N PRO A 242 -13.79 -35.80 4.11
CA PRO A 242 -12.42 -35.32 3.97
C PRO A 242 -11.79 -35.67 2.59
N LYS A 243 -12.37 -36.64 1.87
CA LYS A 243 -11.92 -37.06 0.53
C LYS A 243 -12.75 -36.43 -0.60
N ALA A 244 -13.80 -35.69 -0.29
CA ALA A 244 -14.60 -34.98 -1.28
C ALA A 244 -13.91 -33.67 -1.70
N LYS A 245 -14.13 -33.26 -2.94
CA LYS A 245 -13.64 -31.97 -3.45
C LYS A 245 -14.31 -30.82 -2.70
N THR A 246 -13.53 -29.82 -2.30
CA THR A 246 -14.03 -28.64 -1.60
C THR A 246 -14.84 -27.72 -2.52
N GLY A 247 -16.02 -27.31 -2.07
CA GLY A 247 -16.93 -26.40 -2.80
C GLY A 247 -17.34 -26.88 -4.20
N PHE A 248 -17.25 -28.18 -4.46
CA PHE A 248 -17.48 -28.75 -5.78
C PHE A 248 -18.97 -28.79 -6.13
N LYS A 249 -19.31 -28.30 -7.32
CA LYS A 249 -20.68 -28.27 -7.83
C LYS A 249 -20.74 -29.09 -9.10
N SER A 250 -21.38 -30.25 -9.04
CA SER A 250 -21.63 -31.04 -10.24
C SER A 250 -22.87 -30.53 -10.97
N THR A 251 -22.82 -30.54 -12.29
CA THR A 251 -23.97 -30.29 -13.18
C THR A 251 -24.48 -31.56 -13.85
N THR A 252 -23.85 -32.70 -13.61
CA THR A 252 -24.28 -34.02 -14.08
C THR A 252 -25.65 -34.34 -13.49
N VAL A 253 -26.49 -35.00 -14.29
CA VAL A 253 -27.83 -35.41 -13.86
C VAL A 253 -27.73 -36.70 -13.05
N TYR A 254 -28.20 -36.64 -11.80
CA TYR A 254 -28.23 -37.78 -10.89
C TYR A 254 -29.64 -38.02 -10.32
N GLN A 255 -29.86 -39.24 -9.86
CA GLN A 255 -31.06 -39.72 -9.14
C GLN A 255 -30.64 -40.73 -8.06
N HIS A 256 -31.56 -41.20 -7.22
CA HIS A 256 -31.26 -42.06 -6.05
C HIS A 256 -30.41 -43.30 -6.33
N GLN A 257 -30.60 -43.96 -7.46
CA GLN A 257 -29.77 -45.10 -7.85
C GLN A 257 -28.27 -44.74 -8.00
N SER A 258 -27.96 -43.48 -8.31
CA SER A 258 -26.57 -42.97 -8.43
C SER A 258 -25.92 -42.87 -7.06
N THR A 259 -26.69 -42.38 -6.06
CA THR A 259 -26.25 -42.34 -4.66
C THR A 259 -26.04 -43.76 -4.12
N LEU A 260 -26.99 -44.67 -4.37
CA LEU A 260 -26.85 -46.08 -3.97
C LEU A 260 -25.60 -46.72 -4.57
N ARG A 261 -25.34 -46.50 -5.86
CA ARG A 261 -24.12 -46.95 -6.54
C ARG A 261 -22.87 -46.39 -5.85
N MET A 262 -22.80 -45.08 -5.65
CA MET A 262 -21.66 -44.40 -5.03
C MET A 262 -21.37 -44.93 -3.62
N MET A 263 -22.40 -45.07 -2.79
CA MET A 263 -22.26 -45.61 -1.43
C MET A 263 -21.74 -47.05 -1.43
N ALA A 264 -22.22 -47.87 -2.37
CA ALA A 264 -21.77 -49.25 -2.51
C ALA A 264 -20.31 -49.34 -3.02
N GLU A 265 -19.93 -48.53 -4.00
CA GLU A 265 -18.55 -48.41 -4.50
C GLU A 265 -17.59 -47.96 -3.38
N ALA A 266 -18.00 -46.96 -2.60
CA ALA A 266 -17.27 -46.46 -1.44
C ALA A 266 -17.02 -47.55 -0.39
N LEU A 267 -17.97 -48.47 -0.19
CA LEU A 267 -17.81 -49.61 0.72
C LEU A 267 -17.05 -50.79 0.11
N GLY A 268 -16.61 -50.67 -1.15
CA GLY A 268 -15.89 -51.72 -1.87
C GLY A 268 -16.79 -52.88 -2.31
N LEU A 269 -18.09 -52.66 -2.43
CA LEU A 269 -19.00 -53.64 -3.03
C LEU A 269 -18.71 -53.75 -4.54
N THR A 270 -18.83 -54.96 -5.07
CA THR A 270 -18.60 -55.25 -6.50
C THR A 270 -19.88 -55.54 -7.29
N SER A 271 -21.03 -55.56 -6.59
CA SER A 271 -22.35 -55.78 -7.14
C SER A 271 -23.31 -54.74 -6.56
N PHE A 272 -24.17 -54.20 -7.41
CA PHE A 272 -25.05 -53.07 -7.10
C PHE A 272 -26.51 -53.45 -7.41
N PRO A 273 -27.45 -53.22 -6.48
CA PRO A 273 -28.82 -53.67 -6.64
C PRO A 273 -29.58 -52.79 -7.64
N GLY A 274 -30.43 -53.43 -8.46
CA GLY A 274 -31.35 -52.75 -9.37
C GLY A 274 -30.67 -51.78 -10.35
N ALA A 275 -31.27 -50.61 -10.54
CA ALA A 275 -30.78 -49.57 -11.43
C ALA A 275 -29.42 -48.97 -11.01
N ALA A 276 -28.96 -49.20 -9.78
CA ALA A 276 -27.66 -48.71 -9.32
C ALA A 276 -26.51 -49.30 -10.16
N ALA A 277 -26.65 -50.52 -10.68
CA ALA A 277 -25.64 -51.17 -11.52
C ALA A 277 -25.26 -50.38 -12.79
N ASN A 278 -26.19 -49.57 -13.31
CA ASN A 278 -26.00 -48.80 -14.54
C ASN A 278 -26.17 -47.28 -14.32
N ALA A 279 -26.31 -46.85 -13.07
CA ALA A 279 -26.49 -45.44 -12.74
C ALA A 279 -25.23 -44.63 -13.10
N PRO A 280 -25.36 -43.33 -13.43
CA PRO A 280 -24.21 -42.45 -13.54
C PRO A 280 -23.32 -42.53 -12.29
N ASP A 281 -22.01 -42.70 -12.52
CA ASP A 281 -21.01 -42.72 -11.45
C ASP A 281 -20.85 -41.31 -10.84
N MET A 282 -20.58 -41.25 -9.53
CA MET A 282 -20.41 -40.00 -8.79
C MET A 282 -18.96 -39.77 -8.33
N ALA A 283 -17.97 -40.43 -8.94
CA ALA A 283 -16.56 -40.28 -8.59
C ALA A 283 -16.05 -38.86 -8.80
N GLU A 284 -16.69 -38.03 -9.62
CA GLU A 284 -16.31 -36.64 -9.83
C GLU A 284 -16.39 -35.77 -8.57
N PHE A 285 -17.15 -36.19 -7.56
CA PHE A 285 -17.16 -35.55 -6.24
C PHE A 285 -15.89 -35.80 -5.45
N PHE A 286 -15.05 -36.74 -5.89
CA PHE A 286 -13.87 -37.22 -5.21
C PHE A 286 -12.63 -37.17 -6.13
N GLY A 287 -11.45 -37.41 -5.54
CA GLY A 287 -10.17 -37.35 -6.23
C GLY A 287 -9.43 -36.02 -6.04
N ASN A 288 -8.18 -35.96 -6.51
CA ASN A 288 -7.23 -34.89 -6.17
C ASN A 288 -7.75 -33.50 -6.58
N GLN A 289 -8.32 -32.80 -5.60
CA GLN A 289 -8.11 -31.37 -5.42
C GLN A 289 -6.96 -31.24 -4.42
N GLY A 290 -6.12 -30.23 -4.62
CA GLY A 290 -5.01 -29.92 -3.70
C GLY A 290 -5.49 -29.71 -2.26
N PRO A 291 -4.56 -29.47 -1.31
CA PRO A 291 -4.94 -29.20 0.08
C PRO A 291 -6.05 -28.14 0.15
N ALA A 292 -6.96 -28.30 1.11
CA ALA A 292 -8.09 -27.39 1.32
C ALA A 292 -7.67 -25.92 1.17
N PRO A 293 -8.50 -25.06 0.56
CA PRO A 293 -8.11 -23.69 0.29
C PRO A 293 -7.71 -22.97 1.58
N ARG A 294 -6.50 -22.41 1.60
CA ARG A 294 -5.96 -21.75 2.80
C ARG A 294 -6.22 -20.25 2.70
N PRO A 295 -6.57 -19.53 3.79
CA PRO A 295 -6.73 -18.08 3.75
C PRO A 295 -5.52 -17.38 3.11
N PRO A 296 -5.72 -16.23 2.43
CA PRO A 296 -4.62 -15.48 1.84
C PRO A 296 -3.60 -15.02 2.89
N SER A 297 -2.38 -14.74 2.46
CA SER A 297 -1.37 -14.05 3.28
C SER A 297 -1.49 -12.54 3.06
N ALA A 298 -1.91 -11.82 4.09
CA ALA A 298 -1.96 -10.36 4.08
C ALA A 298 -0.62 -9.78 4.53
N VAL A 299 0.00 -8.96 3.68
CA VAL A 299 1.26 -8.26 3.98
C VAL A 299 1.02 -6.77 3.85
N LEU A 300 1.32 -6.02 4.91
CA LEU A 300 1.21 -4.57 4.94
C LEU A 300 2.54 -3.94 5.36
N THR A 301 3.03 -3.03 4.51
CA THR A 301 4.12 -2.10 4.85
C THR A 301 3.61 -0.67 4.80
N VAL A 302 4.07 0.16 5.75
CA VAL A 302 3.73 1.59 5.81
C VAL A 302 5.00 2.37 6.07
N THR A 303 5.30 3.35 5.22
CA THR A 303 6.53 4.16 5.33
C THR A 303 6.29 5.63 4.94
N PRO A 304 6.82 6.61 5.71
CA PRO A 304 7.40 6.47 7.05
C PRO A 304 6.33 6.16 8.13
N GLN A 305 6.73 5.63 9.28
CA GLN A 305 5.83 5.38 10.43
C GLN A 305 5.85 6.48 11.49
N SER A 306 6.70 7.50 11.33
CA SER A 306 6.76 8.66 12.20
C SER A 306 7.28 9.87 11.45
N GLY A 307 6.80 11.05 11.83
CA GLY A 307 7.23 12.32 11.26
C GLY A 307 6.40 13.48 11.81
N ASN A 308 6.54 14.66 11.22
CA ASN A 308 5.77 15.83 11.62
C ASN A 308 4.61 16.10 10.65
N ALA A 309 3.51 16.66 11.13
CA ALA A 309 2.42 17.08 10.27
C ALA A 309 2.84 18.25 9.34
N PRO A 310 2.41 18.26 8.05
CA PRO A 310 1.70 17.17 7.38
C PRO A 310 2.64 16.01 7.04
N LEU A 311 2.26 14.79 7.44
CA LEU A 311 3.05 13.57 7.19
C LEU A 311 2.40 12.77 6.07
N THR A 312 3.09 12.64 4.94
CA THR A 312 2.67 11.73 3.87
C THR A 312 3.29 10.36 4.07
N VAL A 313 2.46 9.32 4.07
CA VAL A 313 2.87 7.92 4.17
C VAL A 313 2.41 7.15 2.93
N VAL A 314 3.17 6.14 2.57
CA VAL A 314 2.79 5.15 1.56
C VAL A 314 2.47 3.85 2.28
N ALA A 315 1.24 3.36 2.07
CA ALA A 315 0.82 2.02 2.47
C ALA A 315 0.85 1.10 1.26
N ASP A 316 1.59 0.01 1.38
CA ASP A 316 1.83 -0.95 0.30
C ASP A 316 1.43 -2.36 0.75
N SER A 317 0.50 -2.96 0.00
CA SER A 317 -0.02 -4.31 0.17
C SER A 317 0.43 -5.31 -0.89
N THR A 318 1.34 -4.92 -1.80
CA THR A 318 1.79 -5.73 -2.95
C THR A 318 2.44 -7.06 -2.56
N GLY A 319 2.94 -7.19 -1.33
CA GLY A 319 3.44 -8.45 -0.78
C GLY A 319 2.35 -9.48 -0.44
N SER A 320 1.06 -9.12 -0.53
CA SER A 320 -0.05 -10.03 -0.22
C SER A 320 -0.22 -11.08 -1.32
N SER A 321 -0.58 -12.31 -0.95
CA SER A 321 -0.72 -13.42 -1.89
C SER A 321 -1.83 -14.38 -1.45
N SER A 322 -2.43 -15.11 -2.39
CA SER A 322 -3.33 -16.22 -2.08
C SER A 322 -2.77 -17.54 -2.60
N PRO A 323 -2.77 -18.62 -1.79
CA PRO A 323 -2.46 -19.96 -2.28
C PRO A 323 -3.59 -20.55 -3.15
N ASN A 324 -4.76 -19.89 -3.22
CA ASN A 324 -5.95 -20.37 -3.96
C ASN A 324 -6.17 -19.63 -5.28
N GLY A 325 -5.24 -18.75 -5.67
CA GLY A 325 -5.36 -17.93 -6.87
C GLY A 325 -4.90 -16.50 -6.64
N SER A 326 -5.75 -15.53 -6.97
CA SER A 326 -5.43 -14.10 -6.94
C SER A 326 -6.21 -13.38 -5.84
N ILE A 327 -5.62 -12.34 -5.27
CA ILE A 327 -6.34 -11.36 -4.46
C ILE A 327 -7.26 -10.56 -5.39
N VAL A 328 -8.56 -10.53 -5.11
CA VAL A 328 -9.57 -9.84 -5.93
C VAL A 328 -10.06 -8.55 -5.32
N SER A 329 -9.90 -8.39 -3.99
CA SER A 329 -10.15 -7.12 -3.32
C SER A 329 -9.23 -6.93 -2.12
N GLN A 330 -8.98 -5.67 -1.80
CA GLN A 330 -8.26 -5.26 -0.61
C GLN A 330 -8.76 -3.90 -0.14
N THR A 331 -8.64 -3.66 1.16
CA THR A 331 -8.97 -2.39 1.77
C THR A 331 -7.89 -2.03 2.78
N ILE A 332 -7.29 -0.86 2.59
CA ILE A 332 -6.39 -0.20 3.54
C ILE A 332 -7.21 0.87 4.27
N ASP A 333 -7.32 0.76 5.58
CA ASP A 333 -7.91 1.77 6.47
C ASP A 333 -6.76 2.53 7.15
N PHE A 334 -6.69 3.85 6.96
CA PHE A 334 -5.63 4.70 7.51
C PHE A 334 -5.87 5.11 8.97
N GLY A 335 -7.00 4.72 9.58
CA GLY A 335 -7.28 4.93 10.99
C GLY A 335 -7.75 6.35 11.36
N ASP A 336 -7.93 7.23 10.38
CA ASP A 336 -8.52 8.57 10.52
C ASP A 336 -9.89 8.71 9.83
N GLY A 337 -10.47 7.57 9.44
CA GLY A 337 -11.73 7.48 8.69
C GLY A 337 -11.56 7.43 7.17
N THR A 338 -10.34 7.57 6.65
CA THR A 338 -10.05 7.40 5.22
C THR A 338 -9.67 5.96 4.88
N VAL A 339 -10.16 5.47 3.73
CA VAL A 339 -9.89 4.12 3.22
C VAL A 339 -9.44 4.16 1.76
N SER A 340 -8.66 3.16 1.34
CA SER A 340 -8.24 2.96 -0.06
C SER A 340 -8.34 1.49 -0.46
N THR A 341 -8.62 1.23 -1.74
CA THR A 341 -8.63 -0.11 -2.35
C THR A 341 -7.45 -0.38 -3.28
N SER A 342 -6.55 0.61 -3.48
CA SER A 342 -5.32 0.46 -4.28
C SER A 342 -4.24 -0.31 -3.51
N THR A 343 -3.46 -1.15 -4.22
CA THR A 343 -2.35 -1.94 -3.66
C THR A 343 -1.22 -1.06 -3.11
N ASN A 344 -1.07 0.14 -3.66
CA ASN A 344 -0.08 1.13 -3.25
C ASN A 344 -0.79 2.48 -3.17
N SER A 345 -0.91 2.99 -1.94
CA SER A 345 -1.73 4.16 -1.64
C SER A 345 -0.93 5.17 -0.83
N SER A 346 -0.89 6.41 -1.31
CA SER A 346 -0.34 7.55 -0.56
C SER A 346 -1.46 8.21 0.25
N HIS A 347 -1.18 8.53 1.51
CA HIS A 347 -2.09 9.26 2.39
C HIS A 347 -1.34 10.33 3.19
N THR A 348 -1.97 11.48 3.43
CA THR A 348 -1.35 12.60 4.15
C THR A 348 -2.13 12.93 5.41
N TYR A 349 -1.52 12.67 6.57
CA TYR A 349 -2.06 13.09 7.86
C TYR A 349 -1.72 14.55 8.13
N THR A 350 -2.74 15.41 8.23
CA THR A 350 -2.60 16.84 8.56
C THR A 350 -2.75 17.11 10.06
N ALA A 351 -3.48 16.24 10.76
CA ALA A 351 -3.64 16.29 12.21
C ALA A 351 -2.53 15.52 12.93
N THR A 352 -2.09 16.05 14.07
CA THR A 352 -1.18 15.33 14.98
C THR A 352 -1.93 14.20 15.69
N GLY A 353 -1.28 13.06 15.90
CA GLY A 353 -1.89 11.92 16.58
C GLY A 353 -1.19 10.60 16.27
N THR A 354 -1.79 9.51 16.77
CA THR A 354 -1.35 8.14 16.52
C THR A 354 -2.44 7.41 15.75
N PHE A 355 -2.11 6.91 14.57
CA PHE A 355 -3.07 6.28 13.65
C PHE A 355 -2.70 4.81 13.43
N ALA A 356 -3.69 3.92 13.49
CA ALA A 356 -3.51 2.49 13.27
C ALA A 356 -3.96 2.10 11.86
N VAL A 357 -3.00 1.89 10.96
CA VAL A 357 -3.25 1.49 9.57
C VAL A 357 -3.52 -0.01 9.51
N LYS A 358 -4.65 -0.41 8.92
CA LYS A 358 -5.10 -1.81 8.83
C LYS A 358 -5.29 -2.22 7.38
N LEU A 359 -4.97 -3.48 7.08
CA LEU A 359 -5.19 -4.09 5.77
C LEU A 359 -6.09 -5.31 5.93
N THR A 360 -7.08 -5.43 5.05
CA THR A 360 -7.84 -6.65 4.82
C THR A 360 -7.79 -6.99 3.33
N VAL A 361 -7.52 -8.24 3.00
CA VAL A 361 -7.50 -8.77 1.62
C VAL A 361 -8.51 -9.90 1.46
N THR A 362 -9.04 -10.08 0.26
CA THR A 362 -9.96 -11.15 -0.12
C THR A 362 -9.49 -11.79 -1.41
N ASP A 363 -9.47 -13.11 -1.47
CA ASP A 363 -9.10 -13.85 -2.67
C ASP A 363 -10.29 -14.18 -3.58
N ASN A 364 -9.98 -14.74 -4.76
CA ASN A 364 -10.93 -15.09 -5.81
C ASN A 364 -11.95 -16.16 -5.45
N ILE A 365 -11.84 -16.78 -4.27
CA ILE A 365 -12.81 -17.74 -3.75
C ILE A 365 -13.53 -17.23 -2.49
N GLY A 366 -13.29 -15.97 -2.11
CA GLY A 366 -13.99 -15.30 -1.02
C GLY A 366 -13.36 -15.45 0.37
N LEU A 367 -12.18 -16.08 0.50
CA LEU A 367 -11.48 -16.15 1.78
C LEU A 367 -10.78 -14.82 2.09
N THR A 368 -10.81 -14.42 3.36
CA THR A 368 -10.25 -13.15 3.83
C THR A 368 -9.10 -13.35 4.80
N ALA A 369 -8.18 -12.39 4.82
CA ALA A 369 -7.15 -12.28 5.85
C ALA A 369 -6.81 -10.81 6.13
N SER A 370 -6.32 -10.55 7.34
CA SER A 370 -5.86 -9.22 7.75
C SER A 370 -4.42 -9.27 8.24
N ALA A 371 -3.65 -8.23 7.92
CA ALA A 371 -2.29 -8.08 8.45
C ALA A 371 -2.32 -7.48 9.86
N ALA A 372 -1.25 -7.69 10.63
CA ALA A 372 -1.08 -6.97 11.89
C ALA A 372 -1.05 -5.43 11.64
N PRO A 373 -1.77 -4.61 12.43
CA PRO A 373 -1.82 -3.16 12.21
C PRO A 373 -0.44 -2.50 12.26
N LYS A 374 -0.25 -1.45 11.44
CA LYS A 374 0.94 -0.59 11.48
C LYS A 374 0.60 0.75 12.09
N THR A 375 1.32 1.13 13.13
CA THR A 375 1.14 2.44 13.79
C THR A 375 1.91 3.52 13.04
N VAL A 376 1.27 4.66 12.81
CA VAL A 376 1.88 5.90 12.31
C VAL A 376 1.75 6.98 13.38
N VAL A 377 2.86 7.62 13.73
CA VAL A 377 2.92 8.70 14.74
C VAL A 377 3.18 10.04 14.05
N VAL A 378 2.21 10.95 14.13
CA VAL A 378 2.28 12.28 13.52
C VAL A 378 2.49 13.30 14.63
N ASN A 379 3.71 13.83 14.69
CA ASN A 379 4.12 14.83 15.67
C ASN A 379 3.74 16.24 15.19
N ALA A 380 3.62 17.19 16.12
CA ALA A 380 3.51 18.59 15.76
C ALA A 380 4.76 19.04 14.99
N PRO A 381 4.64 19.86 13.92
CA PRO A 381 5.81 20.43 13.24
C PRO A 381 6.69 21.20 14.24
N PRO A 382 8.03 21.18 14.06
CA PRO A 382 8.91 21.99 14.87
C PRO A 382 8.41 23.44 14.83
N ASN A 383 8.38 24.09 15.98
CA ASN A 383 8.10 25.52 15.99
C ASN A 383 9.19 26.24 15.17
N ALA A 384 8.87 27.35 14.51
CA ALA A 384 9.87 28.18 13.83
C ALA A 384 10.28 29.36 14.74
N PRO A 385 11.56 29.75 14.80
CA PRO A 385 11.98 30.92 15.59
C PRO A 385 11.34 32.21 15.05
N PRO A 386 11.20 33.26 15.89
CA PRO A 386 10.72 34.56 15.43
C PRO A 386 11.54 35.14 14.26
N SER A 387 10.88 35.77 13.30
CA SER A 387 11.53 36.55 12.24
C SER A 387 11.50 38.03 12.61
N CYS A 388 12.67 38.66 12.76
CA CYS A 388 12.81 40.03 13.22
C CYS A 388 13.46 40.95 12.17
N SER A 389 13.10 42.24 12.21
CA SER A 389 13.81 43.34 11.56
C SER A 389 14.14 44.41 12.58
N LEU A 390 15.28 45.10 12.42
CA LEU A 390 15.71 46.19 13.29
C LEU A 390 16.08 47.41 12.44
N SER A 391 15.51 48.56 12.76
CA SER A 391 15.88 49.85 12.18
C SER A 391 16.42 50.78 13.27
N VAL A 392 17.51 51.49 13.00
CA VAL A 392 18.10 52.48 13.92
C VAL A 392 18.28 53.80 13.21
N SER A 393 17.79 54.89 13.81
CA SER A 393 17.86 56.24 13.24
C SER A 393 18.27 57.29 14.29
N PRO A 394 19.25 58.16 14.00
CA PRO A 394 20.19 58.07 12.87
C PRO A 394 21.14 56.87 13.01
N SER A 395 21.59 56.28 11.89
CA SER A 395 22.57 55.18 11.90
C SER A 395 24.03 55.66 11.92
N SER A 396 24.28 56.97 11.82
CA SER A 396 25.62 57.55 11.94
C SER A 396 25.61 59.03 12.32
N GLY A 397 26.68 59.51 12.95
CA GLY A 397 26.87 60.93 13.31
C GLY A 397 28.08 61.16 14.23
N PRO A 398 28.31 62.40 14.72
CA PRO A 398 29.33 62.65 15.74
C PRO A 398 28.89 62.12 17.11
N ALA A 399 29.83 61.63 17.91
CA ALA A 399 29.61 61.30 19.31
C ALA A 399 29.52 62.60 20.15
N PRO A 400 28.63 62.68 21.15
CA PRO A 400 27.61 61.69 21.50
C PRO A 400 26.47 61.62 20.48
N LEU A 401 26.10 60.41 20.03
CA LEU A 401 25.01 60.20 19.08
C LEU A 401 23.81 59.54 19.76
N SER A 402 22.71 60.27 19.91
CA SER A 402 21.43 59.71 20.36
C SER A 402 20.69 59.07 19.18
N VAL A 403 20.26 57.83 19.35
CA VAL A 403 19.54 57.04 18.34
C VAL A 403 18.25 56.46 18.89
N THR A 404 17.31 56.19 18.01
CA THR A 404 16.12 55.39 18.30
C THR A 404 16.20 54.09 17.51
N ALA A 405 16.02 52.96 18.19
CA ALA A 405 15.87 51.66 17.58
C ALA A 405 14.40 51.22 17.63
N THR A 406 13.91 50.68 16.53
CA THR A 406 12.59 50.06 16.44
C THR A 406 12.73 48.70 15.77
N ALA A 407 12.22 47.68 16.44
CA ALA A 407 12.20 46.31 15.99
C ALA A 407 10.77 45.87 15.64
N THR A 408 10.66 44.99 14.65
CA THR A 408 9.40 44.32 14.31
C THR A 408 9.69 42.85 14.21
N CYS A 409 8.99 42.04 15.00
CA CYS A 409 9.18 40.60 15.05
C CYS A 409 7.84 39.88 14.84
N THR A 410 7.86 38.80 14.08
CA THR A 410 6.69 37.95 13.80
C THR A 410 7.02 36.49 14.12
N ALA A 411 6.06 35.74 14.66
CA ALA A 411 6.24 34.34 15.02
C ALA A 411 4.91 33.59 14.95
N LYS A 412 4.98 32.26 14.79
CA LYS A 412 3.81 31.37 14.85
C LYS A 412 3.25 31.29 16.27
N ASN A 413 4.15 31.27 17.25
CA ASN A 413 3.84 31.30 18.66
C ASN A 413 3.89 32.74 19.19
N THR A 414 3.17 33.02 20.27
CA THR A 414 3.18 34.33 20.92
C THR A 414 4.61 34.73 21.32
N ILE A 415 5.03 35.96 21.00
CA ILE A 415 6.31 36.50 21.43
C ILE A 415 6.25 36.75 22.95
N ALA A 416 7.07 36.03 23.70
CA ALA A 416 7.14 36.11 25.15
C ALA A 416 8.03 37.28 25.62
N SER A 417 9.10 37.61 24.87
CA SER A 417 9.96 38.76 25.18
C SER A 417 10.69 39.30 23.95
N THR A 418 11.09 40.58 24.02
CA THR A 418 11.99 41.23 23.05
C THR A 418 13.00 42.08 23.79
N VAL A 419 14.28 41.99 23.42
CA VAL A 419 15.39 42.72 24.05
C VAL A 419 16.27 43.34 22.97
N ILE A 420 16.62 44.62 23.13
CA ILE A 420 17.58 45.34 22.28
C ILE A 420 18.90 45.50 23.04
N ASP A 421 19.95 44.86 22.55
CA ASP A 421 21.34 45.07 22.95
C ASP A 421 21.95 46.16 22.05
N TRP A 422 22.60 47.16 22.64
CA TRP A 422 23.14 48.30 21.91
C TRP A 422 24.55 48.06 21.36
N GLY A 423 25.21 46.96 21.74
CA GLY A 423 26.51 46.56 21.20
C GLY A 423 27.69 47.38 21.71
N ASP A 424 27.52 48.18 22.75
CA ASP A 424 28.56 48.99 23.40
C ASP A 424 28.78 48.63 24.89
N GLN A 425 28.28 47.47 25.32
CA GLN A 425 28.31 46.94 26.69
C GLN A 425 27.41 47.70 27.69
N SER A 426 26.54 48.61 27.23
CA SER A 426 25.50 49.17 28.08
C SER A 426 24.44 48.12 28.45
N SER A 427 23.64 48.41 29.48
CA SER A 427 22.46 47.59 29.79
C SER A 427 21.50 47.56 28.58
N PRO A 428 20.95 46.39 28.22
CA PRO A 428 20.01 46.27 27.12
C PRO A 428 18.63 46.84 27.48
N THR A 429 17.83 47.17 26.46
CA THR A 429 16.47 47.68 26.61
C THR A 429 15.45 46.57 26.39
N ASN A 430 14.53 46.37 27.34
CA ASN A 430 13.38 45.49 27.18
C ASN A 430 12.30 46.18 26.34
N GLY A 431 11.75 45.46 25.36
CA GLY A 431 10.73 45.94 24.44
C GLY A 431 11.22 46.04 22.99
N SER A 432 10.28 46.28 22.07
CA SER A 432 10.56 46.33 20.63
C SER A 432 10.97 47.72 20.15
N SER A 433 11.11 48.70 21.03
CA SER A 433 11.60 50.04 20.69
C SER A 433 12.32 50.65 21.88
N GLY A 434 13.35 51.44 21.62
CA GLY A 434 14.14 52.09 22.66
C GLY A 434 14.98 53.23 22.11
N THR A 435 15.52 54.05 23.00
CA THR A 435 16.49 55.10 22.66
C THR A 435 17.80 54.85 23.40
N HIS A 436 18.92 55.20 22.77
CA HIS A 436 20.26 55.04 23.36
C HIS A 436 21.19 56.15 22.89
N THR A 437 22.23 56.44 23.67
CA THR A 437 23.24 57.43 23.30
C THR A 437 24.63 56.82 23.31
N TYR A 438 25.25 56.73 22.13
CA TYR A 438 26.63 56.29 21.97
C TYR A 438 27.58 57.43 22.29
N ALA A 439 28.21 57.40 23.47
CA ALA A 439 29.02 58.50 24.00
C ALA A 439 30.38 58.69 23.32
N ASN A 440 30.95 57.61 22.76
CA ASN A 440 32.29 57.61 22.16
C ASN A 440 32.22 57.36 20.66
N ALA A 441 33.28 57.75 19.94
CA ALA A 441 33.46 57.39 18.53
C ALA A 441 33.71 55.88 18.39
N GLY A 442 33.10 55.23 17.41
CA GLY A 442 33.14 53.79 17.25
C GLY A 442 32.13 53.25 16.23
N SER A 443 32.16 51.93 16.04
CA SER A 443 31.18 51.19 15.24
C SER A 443 30.52 50.15 16.12
N TYR A 444 29.24 50.35 16.42
CA TYR A 444 28.46 49.52 17.34
C TYR A 444 27.45 48.69 16.56
N THR A 445 27.20 47.46 16.99
CA THR A 445 26.21 46.59 16.36
C THR A 445 25.04 46.41 17.32
N ALA A 446 23.98 47.20 17.12
CA ALA A 446 22.73 47.00 17.84
C ALA A 446 22.09 45.70 17.39
N ARG A 447 21.53 44.92 18.32
CA ARG A 447 20.89 43.62 18.08
C ARG A 447 19.57 43.55 18.83
N VAL A 448 18.49 43.23 18.12
CA VAL A 448 17.26 42.77 18.76
C VAL A 448 17.29 41.25 18.86
N THR A 449 16.82 40.71 20.00
CA THR A 449 16.53 39.30 20.21
C THR A 449 15.08 39.18 20.69
N ALA A 450 14.24 38.44 19.95
CA ALA A 450 12.90 38.07 20.37
C ALA A 450 12.85 36.59 20.75
N THR A 451 12.14 36.28 21.84
CA THR A 451 11.91 34.91 22.32
C THR A 451 10.42 34.62 22.30
N ASP A 452 10.01 33.50 21.70
CA ASP A 452 8.61 33.07 21.72
C ASP A 452 8.24 32.20 22.92
N SER A 453 6.96 31.87 23.05
CA SER A 453 6.43 31.03 24.14
C SER A 453 6.90 29.58 24.14
N SER A 454 7.64 29.14 23.11
CA SER A 454 8.33 27.84 23.07
C SER A 454 9.85 27.98 23.21
N ASN A 455 10.32 29.11 23.74
CA ASN A 455 11.73 29.43 24.00
C ASN A 455 12.63 29.44 22.74
N GLN A 456 12.08 29.64 21.55
CA GLN A 456 12.90 29.86 20.37
C GLN A 456 13.22 31.34 20.20
N THR A 457 14.43 31.62 19.70
CA THR A 457 14.95 32.98 19.58
C THR A 457 15.22 33.38 18.13
N GLY A 458 14.84 34.61 17.80
CA GLY A 458 15.05 35.26 16.50
C GLY A 458 15.75 36.59 16.68
N THR A 459 16.64 36.97 15.75
CA THR A 459 17.46 38.17 15.92
C THR A 459 17.62 38.98 14.65
N ALA A 460 17.78 40.30 14.79
CA ALA A 460 18.20 41.19 13.71
C ALA A 460 19.23 42.20 14.24
N THR A 461 20.12 42.67 13.37
CA THR A 461 21.19 43.60 13.74
C THR A 461 21.21 44.83 12.86
N GLN A 462 21.74 45.94 13.38
CA GLN A 462 21.97 47.17 12.65
C GLN A 462 23.25 47.83 13.18
N THR A 463 24.15 48.23 12.27
CA THR A 463 25.36 48.96 12.63
C THR A 463 25.06 50.45 12.81
N VAL A 464 25.60 51.02 13.88
CA VAL A 464 25.61 52.45 14.19
C VAL A 464 27.05 52.94 14.24
N THR A 465 27.37 54.00 13.50
CA THR A 465 28.73 54.54 13.43
C THR A 465 28.82 55.95 14.00
N THR A 466 29.62 56.12 15.04
CA THR A 466 29.90 57.42 15.65
C THR A 466 31.30 57.92 15.31
N THR A 467 31.44 59.21 15.04
CA THR A 467 32.71 59.89 14.73
C THR A 467 33.11 60.81 15.88
N ALA A 468 34.40 61.14 16.02
CA ALA A 468 34.84 62.08 17.06
C ALA A 468 34.24 63.47 16.83
N ALA A 469 33.73 64.09 17.89
CA ALA A 469 33.22 65.47 17.84
C ALA A 469 34.30 66.42 17.30
N GLY A 470 34.01 67.10 16.19
CA GLY A 470 34.89 68.15 15.62
C GLY A 470 35.87 67.72 14.52
N ALA A 471 35.79 66.51 13.97
CA ALA A 471 36.63 66.12 12.83
C ALA A 471 36.20 66.88 11.55
N THR A 472 36.96 67.91 11.16
CA THR A 472 36.82 68.56 9.84
C THR A 472 37.22 67.57 8.74
N PRO A 473 36.48 67.50 7.61
CA PRO A 473 36.86 66.64 6.48
C PRO A 473 38.28 67.01 5.99
N VAL A 474 39.18 66.04 5.96
CA VAL A 474 40.55 66.22 5.44
C VAL A 474 40.47 66.37 3.92
N ASP A 475 40.95 67.48 3.34
CA ASP A 475 40.90 67.76 1.89
C ASP A 475 42.09 68.61 1.40
N PHE A 476 42.27 68.76 0.08
CA PHE A 476 43.18 69.71 -0.56
C PHE A 476 42.56 70.36 -1.81
N SER A 477 43.17 71.44 -2.30
CA SER A 477 42.79 72.11 -3.55
C SER A 477 43.99 72.30 -4.48
N LEU A 478 43.72 72.50 -5.78
CA LEU A 478 44.73 72.73 -6.82
C LEU A 478 44.44 74.02 -7.58
N SER A 479 45.48 74.80 -7.82
CA SER A 479 45.47 75.90 -8.77
C SER A 479 46.72 75.87 -9.64
N ALA A 480 46.68 76.48 -10.82
CA ALA A 480 47.81 76.56 -11.72
C ALA A 480 47.88 77.93 -12.39
N THR A 481 49.05 78.55 -12.35
CA THR A 481 49.26 79.94 -12.79
C THR A 481 50.48 80.04 -13.72
N PRO A 482 50.41 80.82 -14.82
CA PRO A 482 49.23 81.53 -15.30
C PRO A 482 48.21 80.58 -15.96
N PRO A 483 46.92 80.96 -16.04
CA PRO A 483 45.88 80.09 -16.60
C PRO A 483 46.03 79.85 -18.10
N ASN A 484 46.80 80.69 -18.80
CA ASN A 484 47.06 80.57 -20.23
C ASN A 484 48.55 80.85 -20.51
N GLN A 485 49.18 80.08 -21.39
CA GLN A 485 50.52 80.34 -21.93
C GLN A 485 50.53 80.18 -23.45
N THR A 486 51.49 80.83 -24.11
CA THR A 486 51.75 80.63 -25.54
C THR A 486 53.20 80.17 -25.76
N GLY A 487 53.40 79.09 -26.51
CA GLY A 487 54.74 78.57 -26.83
C GLY A 487 54.98 78.37 -28.32
N LYS A 488 56.24 78.53 -28.73
CA LYS A 488 56.71 78.27 -30.11
C LYS A 488 57.29 76.85 -30.24
N PRO A 489 57.33 76.24 -31.44
CA PRO A 489 57.97 74.96 -31.64
C PRO A 489 59.43 74.96 -31.14
N GLY A 490 59.84 73.91 -30.44
CA GLY A 490 61.17 73.78 -29.85
C GLY A 490 61.40 74.53 -28.54
N THR A 491 60.37 75.18 -27.97
CA THR A 491 60.46 75.92 -26.69
C THR A 491 59.77 75.18 -25.55
N THR A 492 59.94 75.70 -24.34
CA THR A 492 59.32 75.17 -23.13
C THR A 492 58.49 76.26 -22.48
N VAL A 493 57.29 75.90 -22.03
CA VAL A 493 56.42 76.76 -21.20
C VAL A 493 56.32 76.17 -19.79
N LYS A 494 56.14 77.04 -18.79
CA LYS A 494 56.05 76.65 -17.38
C LYS A 494 54.78 77.17 -16.74
N TYR A 495 54.19 76.34 -15.89
CA TYR A 495 53.06 76.67 -15.01
C TYR A 495 53.45 76.34 -13.58
N MET A 496 53.15 77.23 -12.65
CA MET A 496 53.28 76.95 -11.22
C MET A 496 51.97 76.34 -10.73
N VAL A 497 52.02 75.08 -10.28
CA VAL A 497 50.90 74.35 -9.71
C VAL A 497 50.96 74.44 -8.20
N THR A 498 50.00 75.13 -7.59
CA THR A 498 49.90 75.28 -6.14
C THR A 498 48.89 74.31 -5.58
N VAL A 499 49.32 73.56 -4.57
CA VAL A 499 48.46 72.74 -3.71
C VAL A 499 48.26 73.44 -2.38
N THR A 500 47.00 73.58 -1.98
CA THR A 500 46.64 74.06 -0.63
C THR A 500 45.92 72.95 0.11
N GLY A 501 46.52 72.41 1.17
CA GLY A 501 45.87 71.45 2.06
C GLY A 501 44.92 72.16 3.04
N ALA A 502 43.77 71.55 3.33
CA ALA A 502 42.93 71.96 4.45
C ALA A 502 43.66 71.68 5.78
N ALA A 503 43.28 72.39 6.85
CA ALA A 503 43.91 72.24 8.17
C ALA A 503 43.96 70.76 8.60
N GLY A 504 45.17 70.25 8.89
CA GLY A 504 45.40 68.86 9.31
C GLY A 504 45.68 67.85 8.19
N TYR A 505 45.72 68.25 6.92
CA TYR A 505 46.10 67.35 5.83
C TYR A 505 47.62 67.05 5.84
N THR A 506 47.99 65.78 6.08
CA THR A 506 49.39 65.30 6.16
C THR A 506 49.79 64.32 5.04
N GLY A 507 49.02 64.29 3.94
CA GLY A 507 49.19 63.31 2.87
C GLY A 507 50.21 63.70 1.79
N THR A 508 50.67 62.69 1.04
CA THR A 508 51.43 62.89 -0.21
C THR A 508 50.46 63.07 -1.38
N ILE A 509 50.66 64.11 -2.18
CA ILE A 509 49.86 64.43 -3.38
C ILE A 509 50.71 64.20 -4.62
N LYS A 510 50.32 63.23 -5.45
CA LYS A 510 50.97 62.95 -6.75
C LYS A 510 50.29 63.73 -7.86
N LEU A 511 51.07 64.41 -8.71
CA LEU A 511 50.53 65.23 -9.80
C LEU A 511 50.60 64.50 -11.15
N ARG A 512 49.58 64.70 -11.99
CA ARG A 512 49.54 64.26 -13.38
C ARG A 512 48.93 65.36 -14.25
N VAL A 513 49.36 65.42 -15.51
CA VAL A 513 48.76 66.31 -16.52
C VAL A 513 48.23 65.47 -17.67
N HIS A 514 47.05 65.84 -18.16
CA HIS A 514 46.39 65.24 -19.32
C HIS A 514 46.08 66.33 -20.36
N GLY A 515 45.83 65.93 -21.61
CA GLY A 515 45.45 66.85 -22.69
C GLY A 515 46.61 67.47 -23.46
N LEU A 516 47.84 66.95 -23.31
CA LEU A 516 49.00 67.45 -24.04
C LEU A 516 48.83 67.29 -25.57
N PRO A 517 49.20 68.31 -26.37
CA PRO A 517 49.26 68.17 -27.82
C PRO A 517 50.27 67.10 -28.24
N HIS A 518 49.99 66.43 -29.37
CA HIS A 518 50.90 65.46 -29.95
C HIS A 518 52.28 66.10 -30.23
N GLY A 519 53.34 65.48 -29.72
CA GLY A 519 54.71 65.99 -29.82
C GLY A 519 55.15 66.91 -28.67
N ALA A 520 54.30 67.16 -27.66
CA ALA A 520 54.71 67.79 -26.40
C ALA A 520 55.02 66.74 -25.32
N LYS A 521 55.96 67.07 -24.43
CA LYS A 521 56.27 66.30 -23.22
C LYS A 521 56.10 67.19 -22.00
N ALA A 522 55.65 66.64 -20.88
CA ALA A 522 55.53 67.39 -19.64
C ALA A 522 56.14 66.68 -18.45
N SER A 523 56.68 67.46 -17.51
CA SER A 523 57.19 67.00 -16.23
C SER A 523 56.76 67.95 -15.10
N PHE A 524 56.68 67.41 -13.89
CA PHE A 524 56.46 68.16 -12.66
C PHE A 524 57.73 68.15 -11.83
N ASP A 525 58.10 69.28 -11.24
CA ASP A 525 59.21 69.36 -10.29
C ASP A 525 58.80 70.21 -9.06
N PRO A 526 58.62 69.59 -7.88
CA PRO A 526 58.69 68.14 -7.62
C PRO A 526 57.49 67.37 -8.20
N THR A 527 57.63 66.06 -8.47
CA THR A 527 56.56 65.18 -9.01
C THR A 527 55.44 64.87 -8.01
N SER A 528 55.71 65.08 -6.73
CA SER A 528 54.76 64.94 -5.63
C SER A 528 55.11 65.90 -4.50
N MET A 529 54.11 66.30 -3.71
CA MET A 529 54.29 67.21 -2.58
C MET A 529 53.72 66.60 -1.30
N GLN A 530 54.32 66.90 -0.16
CA GLN A 530 53.72 66.64 1.15
C GLN A 530 52.96 67.88 1.64
N ASN A 531 51.75 67.65 2.18
CA ASN A 531 50.92 68.64 2.87
C ASN A 531 50.39 69.78 1.97
N ALA A 532 51.24 70.74 1.62
CA ALA A 532 50.94 71.89 0.77
C ALA A 532 52.24 72.42 0.16
N GLY A 533 52.17 73.02 -1.02
CA GLY A 533 53.38 73.51 -1.71
C GLY A 533 53.12 73.88 -3.15
N SER A 534 54.19 74.12 -3.89
CA SER A 534 54.13 74.38 -5.33
C SER A 534 55.02 73.42 -6.11
N SER A 535 54.56 73.03 -7.30
CA SER A 535 55.28 72.23 -8.28
C SER A 535 55.28 72.94 -9.61
N THR A 536 56.42 72.95 -10.29
CA THR A 536 56.52 73.53 -11.63
C THR A 536 56.16 72.49 -12.67
N LEU A 537 55.04 72.66 -13.35
CA LEU A 537 54.71 71.93 -14.58
C LEU A 537 55.49 72.55 -15.74
N THR A 538 56.42 71.79 -16.29
CA THR A 538 57.23 72.16 -17.45
C THR A 538 56.72 71.41 -18.67
N VAL A 539 56.23 72.11 -19.70
CA VAL A 539 55.76 71.51 -20.95
C VAL A 539 56.73 71.88 -22.08
N SER A 540 57.46 70.88 -22.58
CA SER A 540 58.40 71.01 -23.70
C SER A 540 57.67 70.74 -25.02
N LEU A 541 57.78 71.68 -25.97
CA LEU A 541 57.09 71.63 -27.25
C LEU A 541 58.03 71.13 -28.34
N GLY A 542 57.69 70.02 -28.99
CA GLY A 542 58.47 69.47 -30.11
C GLY A 542 58.57 70.44 -31.29
N LYS A 543 59.59 70.27 -32.14
CA LYS A 543 59.82 71.11 -33.33
C LYS A 543 58.68 71.02 -34.36
N SER A 544 57.94 69.92 -34.38
CA SER A 544 56.82 69.68 -35.32
C SER A 544 55.44 69.88 -34.69
N ILE A 545 55.35 70.62 -33.57
CA ILE A 545 54.07 70.83 -32.88
C ILE A 545 53.12 71.65 -33.75
N ARG A 546 51.88 71.17 -33.89
CA ARG A 546 50.84 71.87 -34.66
C ARG A 546 50.31 73.06 -33.88
N GLY A 547 50.01 74.16 -34.58
CA GLY A 547 49.42 75.34 -33.97
C GLY A 547 47.98 75.08 -33.51
N GLY A 548 47.62 75.59 -32.33
CA GLY A 548 46.29 75.40 -31.75
C GLY A 548 46.22 75.76 -30.27
N LYS A 549 45.00 75.78 -29.73
CA LYS A 549 44.73 75.93 -28.29
C LYS A 549 44.42 74.56 -27.69
N TYR A 550 45.12 74.20 -26.62
CA TYR A 550 45.01 72.92 -25.94
C TYR A 550 44.65 73.14 -24.47
N GLY A 551 43.52 72.60 -24.03
CA GLY A 551 43.16 72.56 -22.62
C GLY A 551 43.91 71.42 -21.92
N LEU A 552 44.74 71.75 -20.93
CA LEU A 552 45.44 70.76 -20.12
C LEU A 552 44.74 70.64 -18.77
N THR A 553 44.50 69.40 -18.33
CA THR A 553 43.93 69.11 -17.01
C THR A 553 45.01 68.57 -16.10
N ILE A 554 45.28 69.29 -15.02
CA ILE A 554 46.17 68.86 -13.95
C ILE A 554 45.34 68.16 -12.88
N SER A 555 45.71 66.95 -12.51
CA SER A 555 45.07 66.14 -11.47
C SER A 555 46.05 65.86 -10.34
N GLY A 556 45.61 66.03 -9.09
CA GLY A 556 46.32 65.65 -7.88
C GLY A 556 45.61 64.48 -7.21
N TYR A 557 46.39 63.51 -6.75
CA TYR A 557 45.88 62.28 -6.12
C TYR A 557 46.50 62.09 -4.74
N SER A 558 45.66 61.87 -3.73
CA SER A 558 46.10 61.41 -2.43
C SER A 558 45.03 60.56 -1.73
N GLN A 559 45.42 59.36 -1.30
CA GLN A 559 44.48 58.37 -0.75
C GLN A 559 43.24 58.23 -1.65
N ASN A 560 42.04 58.50 -1.14
CA ASN A 560 40.77 58.44 -1.88
C ASN A 560 40.34 59.80 -2.48
N LEU A 561 41.16 60.85 -2.36
CA LEU A 561 40.86 62.20 -2.84
C LEU A 561 41.50 62.46 -4.20
N THR A 562 40.69 62.96 -5.13
CA THR A 562 41.14 63.47 -6.42
C THR A 562 40.66 64.90 -6.61
N ARG A 563 41.57 65.80 -6.97
CA ARG A 563 41.27 67.21 -7.28
C ARG A 563 41.86 67.58 -8.62
N ARG A 564 41.23 68.53 -9.33
CA ARG A 564 41.63 68.92 -10.68
C ARG A 564 41.63 70.44 -10.85
N THR A 565 42.52 70.93 -11.70
CA THR A 565 42.52 72.30 -12.22
C THR A 565 42.87 72.29 -13.70
N SER A 566 42.50 73.33 -14.43
CA SER A 566 42.72 73.39 -15.89
C SER A 566 43.47 74.65 -16.28
N ILE A 567 44.33 74.51 -17.29
CA ILE A 567 45.12 75.59 -17.90
C ILE A 567 45.02 75.45 -19.42
N VAL A 568 45.32 76.51 -20.15
CA VAL A 568 45.36 76.50 -21.62
C VAL A 568 46.78 76.73 -22.12
N LEU A 569 47.18 75.91 -23.07
CA LEU A 569 48.41 76.07 -23.84
C LEU A 569 48.04 76.44 -25.27
N THR A 570 48.44 77.62 -25.71
CA THR A 570 48.39 78.02 -27.12
C THR A 570 49.74 77.74 -27.76
N THR A 571 49.75 77.09 -28.91
CA THR A 571 50.98 76.88 -29.69
C THR A 571 50.85 77.62 -31.01
N VAL A 572 51.90 78.31 -31.40
CA VAL A 572 51.99 79.01 -32.68
C VAL A 572 52.74 78.11 -33.66
N GLY A 573 51.99 77.28 -34.40
CA GLY A 573 52.58 76.40 -35.42
C GLY A 573 53.10 77.18 -36.62
N GLN A 574 54.01 76.59 -37.39
CA GLN A 574 54.31 77.07 -38.73
C GLN A 574 53.02 77.04 -39.57
N LYS A 575 52.70 78.17 -40.22
CA LYS A 575 51.65 78.28 -41.24
C LYS A 575 51.96 77.25 -42.35
N PRO A 576 50.98 76.50 -42.90
CA PRO A 576 51.23 75.64 -44.05
C PRO A 576 51.70 76.53 -45.21
N GLY A 577 52.92 76.32 -45.70
CA GLY A 577 53.47 77.05 -46.85
C GLY A 577 52.88 76.54 -48.16
N SER A 578 52.50 77.48 -49.02
CA SER A 578 52.06 77.32 -50.40
C SER A 578 53.23 77.12 -51.39
N GLN A 579 52.96 76.33 -52.46
CA GLN A 579 53.53 76.29 -53.83
C GLN A 579 54.94 75.66 -54.05
N THR A 580 55.09 74.44 -54.62
CA THR A 580 55.05 73.91 -56.04
C THR A 580 56.37 74.09 -56.83
N PRO A 581 56.74 73.31 -57.89
CA PRO A 581 56.32 71.99 -58.43
C PRO A 581 57.51 71.03 -58.84
N ASP A 582 57.18 69.92 -59.54
CA ASP A 582 58.04 68.96 -60.29
C ASP A 582 58.87 67.94 -59.48
N ALA A 583 59.04 66.66 -59.82
CA ALA A 583 58.84 65.86 -61.05
C ALA A 583 58.53 64.39 -60.61
N GLU A 584 57.70 63.62 -61.33
CA GLU A 584 58.08 62.43 -62.14
C GLU A 584 58.70 61.29 -61.27
N VAL A 585 58.18 60.06 -61.21
CA VAL A 585 58.15 59.02 -62.25
C VAL A 585 57.28 57.85 -61.74
N ASP A 586 56.67 57.14 -62.69
CA ASP A 586 56.02 55.82 -62.66
C ASP A 586 56.68 54.73 -61.79
N ASP A 587 55.90 53.78 -61.27
CA ASP A 587 55.67 52.44 -61.87
C ASP A 587 55.18 51.43 -60.80
N ASP A 588 54.14 50.69 -61.21
CA ASP A 588 53.51 49.45 -60.67
C ASP A 588 52.88 49.40 -59.27
#